data_AF-X1K5G5-F1
#
_entry.id   AF-X1K5G5-F1
#
_cell.length_a   1.000
_cell.length_b   1.000
_cell.length_c   1.000
_cell.angle_alpha   90.00
_cell.angle_beta   90.00
_cell.angle_gamma   90.00
#
_symmetry.space_group_name_H-M   'P 1'
#
loop_
_entity.id
_entity.type
_entity.pdbx_description
1 polymer ?
#
loop_
_entity_poly.entity_id
_entity_poly.type
_entity_poly.pdbx_seq_one_letter_code
_entity_poly.pdbx_strand_id
1 'polypeptide(L)'
;YNLDISDYLPSHSGPKLVLNFNKITTVSEVEGIILKGREIENGIIADIVIKEGTVLEDPIHLCFGVNKETGLQEIFPRIIAEDNSSVTLQAHCSFPNAKNLTHKMFGHIYVGKNCKFVYNETHYHGERNGATVAPVSYVYVGENSYFENNFFLTQGTIGRMKIQIDIYAFKDSVINSNVKAFGKNSLDSIRVRDAVFLEGENARSIIKMKAAAIGGGEVMMFGITEGQCSEYNRSCGLH
;
A
#
# COMPACT_ATOMS: atom_id res chain seq x y z
N TYR A 1 -12.38 24.68 13.43
CA TYR A 1 -11.68 24.59 12.14
C TYR A 1 -12.17 23.35 11.44
N ASN A 2 -13.13 23.50 10.52
CA ASN A 2 -13.57 22.40 9.67
C ASN A 2 -12.51 22.24 8.59
N LEU A 3 -11.63 21.26 8.77
CA LEU A 3 -10.77 20.79 7.69
C LEU A 3 -11.63 19.88 6.84
N ASP A 4 -12.01 20.35 5.65
CA ASP A 4 -12.64 19.49 4.66
C ASP A 4 -11.54 18.62 4.03
N ILE A 5 -11.81 17.33 3.91
CA ILE A 5 -10.88 16.41 3.25
C ILE A 5 -10.65 16.84 1.79
N SER A 6 -11.64 17.50 1.17
CA SER A 6 -11.55 18.05 -0.19
C SER A 6 -10.41 19.06 -0.35
N ASP A 7 -10.02 19.77 0.72
CA ASP A 7 -8.89 20.73 0.71
C ASP A 7 -7.53 20.03 0.59
N TYR A 8 -7.47 18.74 0.91
CA TYR A 8 -6.27 17.89 0.83
C TYR A 8 -6.35 16.85 -0.30
N LEU A 9 -7.46 16.83 -1.03
CA LEU A 9 -7.63 16.05 -2.23
C LEU A 9 -7.39 16.97 -3.42
N PRO A 10 -6.23 16.89 -4.08
CA PRO A 10 -6.07 17.53 -5.38
C PRO A 10 -7.25 17.19 -6.29
N SER A 11 -7.56 18.09 -7.22
CA SER A 11 -8.37 17.79 -8.41
C SER A 11 -7.73 16.63 -9.15
N HIS A 12 -8.06 15.42 -8.73
CA HIS A 12 -7.53 14.18 -9.28
C HIS A 12 -8.49 13.70 -10.36
N SER A 13 -8.02 13.70 -11.61
CA SER A 13 -8.61 12.93 -12.71
C SER A 13 -8.55 11.44 -12.38
N GLY A 14 -9.36 10.64 -13.07
CA GLY A 14 -9.40 9.18 -12.89
C GLY A 14 -10.41 8.66 -11.87
N PRO A 15 -10.56 7.32 -11.82
CA PRO A 15 -11.47 6.63 -10.93
C PRO A 15 -11.03 6.78 -9.47
N LYS A 16 -11.99 6.83 -8.54
CA LYS A 16 -11.68 7.07 -7.12
C LYS A 16 -12.64 6.39 -6.16
N LEU A 17 -12.10 5.92 -5.04
CA LEU A 17 -12.84 5.48 -3.85
C LEU A 17 -12.40 6.36 -2.68
N VAL A 18 -13.34 7.12 -2.11
CA VAL A 18 -13.06 8.06 -1.02
C VAL A 18 -13.82 7.63 0.22
N LEU A 19 -13.10 7.53 1.34
CA LEU A 19 -13.65 7.27 2.66
C LEU A 19 -13.52 8.50 3.56
N ASN A 20 -14.59 8.77 4.29
CA ASN A 20 -14.55 9.57 5.51
C ASN A 20 -14.64 8.62 6.70
N PHE A 21 -13.49 8.32 7.30
CA PHE A 21 -13.32 7.31 8.33
C PHE A 21 -13.91 5.96 7.89
N ASN A 22 -14.99 5.49 8.49
CA ASN A 22 -15.60 4.19 8.18
C ASN A 22 -16.70 4.27 7.10
N LYS A 23 -16.92 5.43 6.50
CA LYS A 23 -17.99 5.68 5.54
C LYS A 23 -17.46 5.93 4.14
N ILE A 24 -18.07 5.27 3.15
CA ILE A 24 -17.78 5.49 1.74
C ILE A 24 -18.52 6.76 1.31
N THR A 25 -17.79 7.79 0.88
CA THR A 25 -18.37 9.07 0.46
C THR A 25 -18.38 9.26 -1.04
N THR A 26 -17.47 8.60 -1.76
CA THR A 26 -17.38 8.73 -3.22
C THR A 26 -16.90 7.44 -3.84
N VAL A 27 -17.57 7.03 -4.92
CA VAL A 27 -17.14 5.97 -5.83
C VAL A 27 -17.26 6.53 -7.24
N SER A 28 -16.17 6.52 -7.99
CA SER A 28 -16.13 6.91 -9.40
C SER A 28 -15.39 5.82 -10.16
N GLU A 29 -16.07 5.17 -11.07
CA GLU A 29 -15.50 4.15 -11.95
C GLU A 29 -15.27 4.74 -13.35
N VAL A 30 -14.40 4.08 -14.12
CA VAL A 30 -14.21 4.31 -15.56
C VAL A 30 -14.20 2.95 -16.24
N GLU A 31 -14.27 2.92 -17.56
CA GLU A 31 -14.16 1.67 -18.31
C GLU A 31 -12.88 0.90 -17.92
N GLY A 32 -13.02 -0.40 -17.70
CA GLY A 32 -11.92 -1.26 -17.25
C GLY A 32 -11.69 -1.28 -15.74
N ILE A 33 -12.29 -0.37 -14.95
CA ILE A 33 -12.06 -0.27 -13.49
C ILE A 33 -13.36 -0.47 -12.72
N ILE A 34 -13.38 -1.45 -11.82
CA ILE A 34 -14.49 -1.72 -10.90
C ILE A 34 -14.04 -1.41 -9.47
N LEU A 35 -14.82 -0.59 -8.77
CA LEU A 35 -14.63 -0.19 -7.39
C LEU A 35 -15.89 -0.52 -6.59
N LYS A 36 -15.83 -1.60 -5.82
CA LYS A 36 -16.91 -2.01 -4.91
C LYS A 36 -16.47 -1.86 -3.47
N GLY A 37 -17.31 -1.27 -2.65
CA GLY A 37 -17.08 -1.14 -1.22
C GLY A 37 -18.31 -1.51 -0.42
N ARG A 38 -18.10 -2.15 0.72
CA ARG A 38 -19.14 -2.46 1.71
C ARG A 38 -18.69 -1.97 3.07
N GLU A 39 -19.51 -1.12 3.68
CA GLU A 39 -19.30 -0.65 5.04
C GLU A 39 -19.56 -1.76 6.05
N ILE A 40 -18.77 -1.77 7.12
CA ILE A 40 -18.91 -2.62 8.30
C ILE A 40 -18.82 -1.72 9.55
N GLU A 41 -19.08 -2.28 10.73
CA GLU A 41 -19.10 -1.53 12.00
C GLU A 41 -17.89 -0.61 12.19
N ASN A 42 -16.68 -1.16 11.99
CA ASN A 42 -15.42 -0.46 12.21
C ASN A 42 -14.66 -0.14 10.93
N GLY A 43 -15.28 -0.09 9.75
CA GLY A 43 -14.56 0.25 8.52
C GLY A 43 -15.22 -0.29 7.25
N ILE A 44 -14.42 -0.85 6.34
CA ILE A 44 -14.94 -1.32 5.04
C ILE A 44 -14.25 -2.59 4.53
N ILE A 45 -14.95 -3.30 3.65
CA ILE A 45 -14.37 -4.28 2.72
C ILE A 45 -14.43 -3.67 1.32
N ALA A 46 -13.32 -3.69 0.58
CA ALA A 46 -13.25 -3.10 -0.76
C ALA A 46 -12.70 -4.10 -1.78
N ASP A 47 -13.35 -4.19 -2.93
CA ASP A 47 -12.87 -4.89 -4.12
C ASP A 47 -12.53 -3.85 -5.19
N ILE A 48 -11.27 -3.82 -5.60
CA ILE A 48 -10.76 -3.01 -6.70
C ILE A 48 -10.32 -3.95 -7.80
N VAL A 49 -11.03 -3.97 -8.93
CA VAL A 49 -10.71 -4.84 -10.07
C VAL A 49 -10.34 -4.00 -11.27
N ILE A 50 -9.14 -4.22 -11.79
CA ILE A 50 -8.65 -3.70 -13.05
C ILE A 50 -8.78 -4.84 -14.06
N LYS A 51 -9.65 -4.64 -15.05
CA LYS A 51 -10.00 -5.68 -16.03
C LYS A 51 -8.84 -5.97 -16.97
N GLU A 52 -8.88 -7.16 -17.57
CA GLU A 52 -7.88 -7.62 -18.54
C GLU A 52 -7.65 -6.59 -19.64
N GLY A 53 -6.37 -6.36 -19.98
CA GLY A 53 -5.99 -5.42 -21.04
C GLY A 53 -6.19 -3.94 -20.71
N THR A 54 -6.66 -3.59 -19.51
CA THR A 54 -6.89 -2.19 -19.13
C THR A 54 -5.56 -1.45 -19.00
N VAL A 55 -5.39 -0.41 -19.81
CA VAL A 55 -4.30 0.55 -19.70
C VAL A 55 -4.89 1.89 -19.31
N LEU A 56 -4.48 2.42 -18.16
CA LEU A 56 -4.97 3.69 -17.64
C LEU A 56 -3.80 4.62 -17.34
N GLU A 57 -3.79 5.79 -17.98
CA GLU A 57 -2.79 6.84 -17.73
C GLU A 57 -3.06 7.58 -16.41
N ASP A 58 -4.32 7.91 -16.14
CA ASP A 58 -4.74 8.52 -14.88
C ASP A 58 -4.64 7.52 -13.71
N PRO A 59 -4.31 7.95 -12.48
CA PRO A 59 -4.24 7.04 -11.35
C PRO A 59 -5.64 6.60 -10.89
N ILE A 60 -5.71 5.40 -10.32
CA ILE A 60 -6.84 4.97 -9.50
C ILE A 60 -6.61 5.50 -8.08
N HIS A 61 -7.47 6.39 -7.60
CA HIS A 61 -7.29 7.05 -6.31
C HIS A 61 -8.04 6.33 -5.18
N LEU A 62 -7.31 5.96 -4.12
CA LEU A 62 -7.88 5.46 -2.86
C LEU A 62 -7.61 6.47 -1.75
N CYS A 63 -8.64 7.17 -1.26
CA CYS A 63 -8.45 8.25 -0.31
C CYS A 63 -9.11 7.92 1.03
N PHE A 64 -8.31 7.89 2.09
CA PHE A 64 -8.71 7.53 3.44
C PHE A 64 -8.56 8.75 4.35
N GLY A 65 -9.64 9.51 4.52
CA GLY A 65 -9.67 10.63 5.45
C GLY A 65 -10.04 10.18 6.85
N VAL A 66 -9.11 10.29 7.78
CA VAL A 66 -9.31 9.91 9.18
C VAL A 66 -9.29 11.17 10.05
N ASN A 67 -10.35 11.98 9.92
CA ASN A 67 -10.50 13.24 10.64
C ASN A 67 -11.03 13.06 12.09
N LYS A 68 -10.83 11.89 12.69
CA LYS A 68 -11.26 11.56 14.05
C LYS A 68 -10.06 11.62 15.01
N GLU A 69 -10.28 12.06 16.24
CA GLU A 69 -9.22 12.02 17.27
C GLU A 69 -9.01 10.61 17.84
N THR A 70 -10.10 9.83 17.93
CA THR A 70 -10.12 8.49 18.51
C THR A 70 -11.03 7.58 17.71
N GLY A 71 -10.81 6.27 17.84
CA GLY A 71 -11.66 5.25 17.21
C GLY A 71 -10.87 4.11 16.61
N LEU A 72 -11.59 3.18 16.00
CA LEU A 72 -11.06 2.03 15.28
C LEU A 72 -11.52 2.08 13.83
N GLN A 73 -10.57 1.94 12.91
CA GLN A 73 -10.79 1.73 11.50
C GLN A 73 -10.13 0.41 11.07
N GLU A 74 -10.88 -0.45 10.39
CA GLU A 74 -10.48 -1.75 9.88
C GLU A 74 -10.83 -1.81 8.39
N ILE A 75 -9.80 -1.94 7.55
CA ILE A 75 -9.96 -1.94 6.08
C ILE A 75 -9.49 -3.27 5.53
N PHE A 76 -10.33 -3.87 4.69
CA PHE A 76 -10.05 -5.15 4.03
C PHE A 76 -10.07 -4.96 2.51
N PRO A 77 -9.00 -4.41 1.90
CA PRO A 77 -8.92 -4.24 0.46
C PRO A 77 -8.49 -5.54 -0.24
N ARG A 78 -9.18 -5.86 -1.33
CA ARG A 78 -8.74 -6.86 -2.32
C ARG A 78 -8.60 -6.15 -3.66
N ILE A 79 -7.36 -6.04 -4.11
CA ILE A 79 -7.00 -5.42 -5.39
C ILE A 79 -6.65 -6.55 -6.36
N ILE A 80 -7.26 -6.54 -7.54
CA ILE A 80 -7.05 -7.54 -8.59
C ILE A 80 -6.75 -6.78 -9.87
N ALA A 81 -5.53 -6.90 -10.38
CA ALA A 81 -5.16 -6.50 -11.72
C ALA A 81 -5.12 -7.75 -12.60
N GLU A 82 -6.10 -7.89 -13.49
CA GLU A 82 -6.16 -8.99 -14.45
C GLU A 82 -5.04 -8.86 -15.49
N ASP A 83 -4.84 -9.92 -16.27
CA ASP A 83 -3.72 -10.04 -17.20
C ASP A 83 -3.64 -8.86 -18.18
N ASN A 84 -2.42 -8.57 -18.63
CA ASN A 84 -2.13 -7.53 -19.64
C ASN A 84 -2.57 -6.11 -19.23
N SER A 85 -2.73 -5.83 -17.94
CA SER A 85 -3.13 -4.50 -17.43
C SER A 85 -1.94 -3.62 -17.07
N SER A 86 -2.08 -2.30 -17.24
CA SER A 86 -1.05 -1.31 -16.90
C SER A 86 -1.68 -0.11 -16.21
N VAL A 87 -1.48 0.03 -14.90
CA VAL A 87 -2.13 1.04 -14.07
C VAL A 87 -1.22 1.57 -12.95
N THR A 88 -1.58 2.76 -12.45
CA THR A 88 -1.07 3.29 -11.18
C THR A 88 -2.22 3.40 -10.18
N LEU A 89 -2.02 2.90 -8.97
CA LEU A 89 -2.92 3.09 -7.85
C LEU A 89 -2.27 4.04 -6.85
N GLN A 90 -3.02 5.07 -6.47
CA GLN A 90 -2.58 6.16 -5.61
C GLN A 90 -3.41 6.19 -4.33
N ALA A 91 -2.86 5.65 -3.24
CA ALA A 91 -3.44 5.67 -1.91
C ALA A 91 -2.97 6.89 -1.09
N HIS A 92 -3.93 7.58 -0.47
CA HIS A 92 -3.70 8.71 0.42
C HIS A 92 -4.38 8.47 1.76
N CYS A 93 -3.61 8.36 2.83
CA CYS A 93 -4.14 8.20 4.20
C CYS A 93 -3.81 9.44 5.03
N SER A 94 -4.83 10.11 5.57
CA SER A 94 -4.67 11.37 6.30
C SER A 94 -5.22 11.28 7.71
N PHE A 95 -4.36 11.51 8.70
CA PHE A 95 -4.64 11.43 10.14
C PHE A 95 -4.31 12.75 10.86
N PRO A 96 -4.98 13.87 10.51
CA PRO A 96 -4.60 15.21 10.99
C PRO A 96 -4.78 15.40 12.51
N ASN A 97 -5.71 14.66 13.13
CA ASN A 97 -6.18 14.92 14.49
C ASN A 97 -6.02 13.74 15.45
N ALA A 98 -5.36 12.65 15.03
CA ALA A 98 -5.26 11.42 15.81
C ALA A 98 -4.60 11.62 17.19
N LYS A 99 -5.18 11.02 18.22
CA LYS A 99 -4.68 10.99 19.61
C LYS A 99 -4.72 9.59 20.23
N ASN A 100 -5.78 8.84 19.94
CA ASN A 100 -5.90 7.44 20.33
C ASN A 100 -6.74 6.72 19.28
N LEU A 101 -6.22 6.71 18.05
CA LEU A 101 -6.90 6.13 16.90
C LEU A 101 -6.13 4.93 16.39
N THR A 102 -6.83 3.83 16.15
CA THR A 102 -6.25 2.62 15.59
C THR A 102 -6.74 2.43 14.16
N HIS A 103 -5.80 2.31 13.23
CA HIS A 103 -6.04 1.93 11.84
C HIS A 103 -5.38 0.58 11.57
N LYS A 104 -6.18 -0.42 11.23
CA LYS A 104 -5.72 -1.73 10.80
C LYS A 104 -6.13 -1.95 9.36
N MET A 105 -5.24 -2.54 8.59
CA MET A 105 -5.54 -2.96 7.24
C MET A 105 -5.05 -4.38 7.02
N PHE A 106 -5.87 -5.18 6.36
CA PHE A 106 -5.52 -6.53 5.95
C PHE A 106 -5.83 -6.67 4.46
N GLY A 107 -4.80 -6.52 3.63
CA GLY A 107 -4.92 -6.34 2.20
C GLY A 107 -4.36 -7.50 1.39
N HIS A 108 -5.01 -7.79 0.26
CA HIS A 108 -4.50 -8.67 -0.76
C HIS A 108 -4.42 -7.95 -2.10
N ILE A 109 -3.29 -8.07 -2.79
CA ILE A 109 -3.07 -7.55 -4.14
C ILE A 109 -2.69 -8.71 -5.05
N TYR A 110 -3.45 -8.91 -6.11
CA TYR A 110 -3.19 -9.92 -7.13
C TYR A 110 -2.89 -9.20 -8.44
N VAL A 111 -1.67 -9.36 -8.94
CA VAL A 111 -1.23 -8.82 -10.23
C VAL A 111 -1.11 -10.00 -11.20
N GLY A 112 -1.88 -9.96 -12.28
CA GLY A 112 -1.91 -10.96 -13.34
C GLY A 112 -0.60 -11.02 -14.12
N LYS A 113 -0.64 -11.69 -15.27
CA LYS A 113 0.51 -11.85 -16.18
C LYS A 113 0.68 -10.63 -17.07
N ASN A 114 1.93 -10.34 -17.45
CA ASN A 114 2.27 -9.25 -18.38
C ASN A 114 1.76 -7.87 -17.92
N CYS A 115 1.65 -7.66 -16.61
CA CYS A 115 1.11 -6.44 -16.05
C CYS A 115 2.21 -5.43 -15.69
N LYS A 116 1.85 -4.15 -15.69
CA LYS A 116 2.64 -3.09 -15.06
C LYS A 116 1.80 -2.42 -13.98
N PHE A 117 2.12 -2.69 -12.73
CA PHE A 117 1.35 -2.19 -11.60
C PHE A 117 2.23 -1.34 -10.68
N VAL A 118 1.84 -0.06 -10.50
CA VAL A 118 2.51 0.85 -9.55
C VAL A 118 1.56 1.16 -8.42
N TYR A 119 1.98 0.89 -7.18
CA TYR A 119 1.26 1.22 -5.96
C TYR A 119 1.99 2.34 -5.22
N ASN A 120 1.37 3.52 -5.16
CA ASN A 120 1.86 4.65 -4.38
C ASN A 120 1.00 4.84 -3.14
N GLU A 121 1.59 4.88 -1.96
CA GLU A 121 0.90 5.12 -0.71
C GLU A 121 1.59 6.26 0.05
N THR A 122 0.82 7.32 0.34
CA THR A 122 1.30 8.46 1.11
C THR A 122 0.51 8.61 2.40
N HIS A 123 1.21 8.67 3.51
CA HIS A 123 0.64 8.93 4.84
C HIS A 123 0.95 10.36 5.25
N TYR A 124 -0.12 11.08 5.60
CA TYR A 124 -0.04 12.36 6.27
C TYR A 124 -0.55 12.21 7.70
N HIS A 125 0.25 12.66 8.66
CA HIS A 125 -0.14 12.77 10.05
C HIS A 125 -0.09 14.23 10.51
N GLY A 126 -0.89 14.56 11.52
CA GLY A 126 -0.80 15.85 12.17
C GLY A 126 0.42 15.97 13.09
N GLU A 127 0.48 17.09 13.81
CA GLU A 127 1.50 17.37 14.83
C GLU A 127 1.20 16.68 16.18
N ARG A 128 0.02 16.06 16.30
CA ARG A 128 -0.39 15.31 17.50
C ARG A 128 -0.05 13.84 17.31
N ASN A 129 0.70 13.29 18.25
CA ASN A 129 1.00 11.87 18.33
C ASN A 129 -0.25 11.09 18.80
N GLY A 130 -0.40 9.84 18.35
CA GLY A 130 -1.43 8.95 18.91
C GLY A 130 -2.20 8.09 17.92
N ALA A 131 -1.76 8.01 16.65
CA ALA A 131 -2.24 6.97 15.76
C ALA A 131 -1.51 5.65 16.07
N THR A 132 -2.21 4.53 15.87
CA THR A 132 -1.64 3.18 15.81
C THR A 132 -2.00 2.60 14.45
N VAL A 133 -1.02 2.49 13.56
CA VAL A 133 -1.20 2.08 12.16
C VAL A 133 -0.57 0.71 11.96
N ALA A 134 -1.37 -0.30 11.61
CA ALA A 134 -0.92 -1.68 11.49
C ALA A 134 -1.46 -2.38 10.22
N PRO A 135 -0.96 -2.04 9.03
CA PRO A 135 -1.31 -2.72 7.79
C PRO A 135 -0.50 -4.02 7.63
N VAL A 136 -1.18 -5.05 7.14
CA VAL A 136 -0.61 -6.31 6.67
C VAL A 136 -1.08 -6.52 5.24
N SER A 137 -0.12 -6.65 4.32
CA SER A 137 -0.41 -6.79 2.88
C SER A 137 0.28 -8.02 2.31
N TYR A 138 -0.48 -8.80 1.54
CA TYR A 138 0.04 -9.89 0.71
C TYR A 138 -0.12 -9.52 -0.76
N VAL A 139 0.98 -9.55 -1.51
CA VAL A 139 1.03 -9.20 -2.93
C VAL A 139 1.50 -10.42 -3.72
N TYR A 140 0.77 -10.77 -4.77
CA TYR A 140 1.11 -11.88 -5.66
C TYR A 140 1.33 -11.30 -7.06
N VAL A 141 2.54 -11.46 -7.60
CA VAL A 141 2.94 -10.84 -8.86
C VAL A 141 3.19 -11.90 -9.91
N GLY A 142 2.28 -11.96 -10.88
CA GLY A 142 2.24 -12.95 -11.95
C GLY A 142 3.43 -12.90 -12.91
N GLU A 143 3.44 -13.87 -13.81
CA GLU A 143 4.53 -14.07 -14.76
C GLU A 143 4.77 -12.84 -15.65
N ASN A 144 6.04 -12.50 -15.89
CA ASN A 144 6.45 -11.39 -16.76
C ASN A 144 5.81 -10.03 -16.38
N SER A 145 5.48 -9.85 -15.09
CA SER A 145 4.86 -8.61 -14.58
C SER A 145 5.85 -7.75 -13.81
N TYR A 146 5.67 -6.44 -13.91
CA TYR A 146 6.36 -5.43 -13.12
C TYR A 146 5.45 -4.93 -11.99
N PHE A 147 5.94 -5.00 -10.76
CA PHE A 147 5.28 -4.41 -9.59
C PHE A 147 6.21 -3.43 -8.89
N GLU A 148 5.71 -2.21 -8.69
CA GLU A 148 6.40 -1.18 -7.93
C GLU A 148 5.57 -0.78 -6.71
N ASN A 149 6.18 -0.88 -5.53
CA ASN A 149 5.62 -0.40 -4.29
C ASN A 149 6.36 0.88 -3.85
N ASN A 150 5.62 1.92 -3.53
CA ASN A 150 6.13 3.22 -3.09
C ASN A 150 5.38 3.68 -1.85
N PHE A 151 5.98 3.49 -0.68
CA PHE A 151 5.44 3.94 0.60
C PHE A 151 6.16 5.18 1.12
N PHE A 152 5.39 6.23 1.45
CA PHE A 152 5.91 7.49 1.96
C PHE A 152 5.20 7.93 3.25
N LEU A 153 5.92 7.87 4.36
CA LEU A 153 5.60 8.54 5.62
C LEU A 153 6.70 9.57 5.91
N THR A 154 6.53 10.79 5.43
CA THR A 154 7.55 11.85 5.54
C THR A 154 7.03 13.12 6.21
N GLN A 155 5.75 13.15 6.59
CA GLN A 155 5.06 14.31 7.16
C GLN A 155 4.27 13.93 8.42
N GLY A 156 4.29 14.82 9.42
CA GLY A 156 3.65 14.60 10.72
C GLY A 156 4.37 13.65 11.67
N THR A 157 3.77 13.48 12.85
CA THR A 157 4.12 12.46 13.84
C THR A 157 3.06 11.37 13.84
N ILE A 158 3.48 10.11 13.75
CA ILE A 158 2.57 8.97 13.58
C ILE A 158 2.09 8.40 14.91
N GLY A 159 2.90 8.40 15.97
CA GLY A 159 2.68 7.50 17.10
C GLY A 159 3.30 6.14 16.83
N ARG A 160 2.48 5.11 16.66
CA ARG A 160 2.97 3.73 16.49
C ARG A 160 2.62 3.22 15.10
N MET A 161 3.60 2.68 14.39
CA MET A 161 3.40 2.05 13.11
C MET A 161 4.07 0.69 13.05
N LYS A 162 3.34 -0.32 12.59
CA LYS A 162 3.87 -1.65 12.30
C LYS A 162 3.34 -2.12 10.95
N ILE A 163 4.16 -2.02 9.91
CA ILE A 163 3.82 -2.45 8.55
C ILE A 163 4.41 -3.82 8.27
N GLN A 164 3.63 -4.70 7.65
CA GLN A 164 4.09 -5.92 6.99
C GLN A 164 3.67 -5.91 5.53
N ILE A 165 4.64 -6.09 4.63
CA ILE A 165 4.43 -6.28 3.20
C ILE A 165 5.14 -7.58 2.82
N ASP A 166 4.38 -8.54 2.32
CA ASP A 166 4.88 -9.79 1.76
C ASP A 166 4.55 -9.84 0.27
N ILE A 167 5.58 -9.91 -0.57
CA ILE A 167 5.46 -9.92 -2.03
C ILE A 167 5.97 -11.25 -2.56
N TYR A 168 5.11 -12.02 -3.23
CA TYR A 168 5.44 -13.27 -3.90
C TYR A 168 5.62 -13.00 -5.39
N ALA A 169 6.85 -13.13 -5.87
CA ALA A 169 7.28 -12.82 -7.22
C ALA A 169 7.40 -14.10 -8.05
N PHE A 170 6.50 -14.28 -9.03
CA PHE A 170 6.51 -15.45 -9.91
C PHE A 170 7.44 -15.25 -11.12
N LYS A 171 7.42 -16.22 -12.04
CA LYS A 171 8.40 -16.37 -13.12
C LYS A 171 8.58 -15.07 -13.92
N ASP A 172 9.83 -14.69 -14.19
CA ASP A 172 10.21 -13.48 -14.95
C ASP A 172 9.68 -12.15 -14.38
N SER A 173 9.08 -12.14 -13.18
CA SER A 173 8.53 -10.91 -12.57
C SER A 173 9.62 -10.02 -11.99
N VAL A 174 9.33 -8.72 -11.92
CA VAL A 174 10.25 -7.69 -11.45
C VAL A 174 9.59 -6.88 -10.34
N ILE A 175 10.20 -6.89 -9.17
CA ILE A 175 9.71 -6.17 -7.99
C ILE A 175 10.63 -4.99 -7.67
N ASN A 176 10.04 -3.82 -7.46
CA ASN A 176 10.74 -2.62 -6.99
C ASN A 176 10.00 -2.06 -5.78
N SER A 177 10.49 -2.32 -4.57
CA SER A 177 9.88 -1.80 -3.35
C SER A 177 10.68 -0.62 -2.79
N ASN A 178 9.99 0.49 -2.52
CA ASN A 178 10.54 1.73 -2.03
C ASN A 178 9.79 2.16 -0.79
N VAL A 179 10.47 2.22 0.35
CA VAL A 179 9.90 2.67 1.62
C VAL A 179 10.68 3.87 2.12
N LYS A 180 9.98 4.96 2.43
CA LYS A 180 10.54 6.09 3.21
C LYS A 180 9.65 6.30 4.43
N ALA A 181 10.21 6.18 5.62
CA ALA A 181 9.47 6.44 6.86
C ALA A 181 10.32 7.24 7.84
N PHE A 182 9.80 8.38 8.27
CA PHE A 182 10.46 9.30 9.20
C PHE A 182 9.66 9.41 10.48
N GLY A 183 10.28 9.09 11.62
CA GLY A 183 9.77 9.48 12.94
C GLY A 183 10.19 10.92 13.20
N LYS A 184 9.27 11.78 13.66
CA LYS A 184 9.49 13.22 13.83
C LYS A 184 9.43 13.70 15.28
N ASN A 185 9.06 12.84 16.22
CA ASN A 185 9.19 13.13 17.64
C ASN A 185 9.64 11.90 18.44
N SER A 186 9.94 12.11 19.73
CA SER A 186 10.41 11.09 20.66
C SER A 186 9.38 10.01 21.00
N LEU A 187 8.12 10.20 20.61
CA LEU A 187 7.01 9.27 20.83
C LEU A 187 6.70 8.43 19.59
N ASP A 188 7.38 8.67 18.48
CA ASP A 188 7.21 7.88 17.26
C ASP A 188 7.96 6.56 17.37
N SER A 189 7.26 5.46 17.08
CA SER A 189 7.81 4.12 16.95
C SER A 189 7.33 3.51 15.64
N ILE A 190 8.27 3.36 14.70
CA ILE A 190 8.01 2.85 13.36
C ILE A 190 8.75 1.53 13.18
N ARG A 191 8.00 0.48 12.84
CA ARG A 191 8.50 -0.84 12.48
C ARG A 191 7.98 -1.17 11.07
N VAL A 192 8.88 -1.42 10.12
CA VAL A 192 8.51 -1.86 8.77
C VAL A 192 9.17 -3.20 8.49
N ARG A 193 8.40 -4.16 8.02
CA ARG A 193 8.90 -5.39 7.40
C ARG A 193 8.42 -5.42 5.95
N ASP A 194 9.37 -5.47 5.03
CA ASP A 194 9.15 -5.53 3.59
C ASP A 194 9.92 -6.76 3.06
N ALA A 195 9.18 -7.80 2.68
CA ALA A 195 9.74 -9.07 2.26
C ALA A 195 9.31 -9.40 0.84
N VAL A 196 10.27 -9.84 0.03
CA VAL A 196 10.05 -10.33 -1.32
C VAL A 196 10.53 -11.78 -1.42
N PHE A 197 9.62 -12.67 -1.78
CA PHE A 197 9.87 -14.09 -2.03
C PHE A 197 9.96 -14.30 -3.55
N LEU A 198 11.13 -14.67 -4.04
CA LEU A 198 11.40 -14.97 -5.45
C LEU A 198 11.03 -16.43 -5.71
N GLU A 199 9.75 -16.66 -5.96
CA GLU A 199 9.12 -17.98 -6.13
C GLU A 199 9.35 -18.57 -7.53
N GLY A 200 9.43 -17.70 -8.55
CA GLY A 200 9.58 -18.11 -9.94
C GLY A 200 10.99 -18.00 -10.49
N GLU A 201 11.25 -18.77 -11.55
CA GLU A 201 12.48 -18.67 -12.35
C GLU A 201 12.68 -17.24 -12.86
N ASN A 202 13.91 -16.73 -12.80
CA ASN A 202 14.30 -15.37 -13.23
C ASN A 202 13.57 -14.21 -12.52
N ALA A 203 12.76 -14.47 -11.48
CA ALA A 203 12.17 -13.42 -10.67
C ALA A 203 13.28 -12.61 -9.98
N ARG A 204 13.13 -11.29 -9.96
CA ARG A 204 14.14 -10.40 -9.36
C ARG A 204 13.50 -9.24 -8.60
N SER A 205 14.21 -8.75 -7.59
CA SER A 205 13.73 -7.66 -6.77
C SER A 205 14.81 -6.66 -6.38
N ILE A 206 14.36 -5.45 -6.06
CA ILE A 206 15.14 -4.45 -5.32
C ILE A 206 14.27 -3.87 -4.21
N ILE A 207 14.83 -3.82 -2.99
CA ILE A 207 14.22 -3.17 -1.84
C ILE A 207 15.06 -1.95 -1.47
N LYS A 208 14.44 -0.78 -1.45
CA LYS A 208 15.06 0.51 -1.10
C LYS A 208 14.34 1.09 0.09
N MET A 209 15.05 1.21 1.22
CA MET A 209 14.51 1.72 2.46
C MET A 209 15.26 2.97 2.92
N LYS A 210 14.51 4.01 3.31
CA LYS A 210 15.06 5.25 3.89
C LYS A 210 14.37 5.53 5.22
N ALA A 211 15.13 5.45 6.30
CA ALA A 211 14.67 5.74 7.65
C ALA A 211 15.30 7.03 8.17
N ALA A 212 14.54 7.79 8.97
CA ALA A 212 15.09 8.88 9.77
C ALA A 212 14.32 8.99 11.08
N ALA A 213 15.03 9.19 12.19
CA ALA A 213 14.46 9.53 13.48
C ALA A 213 14.87 10.97 13.83
N ILE A 214 13.95 11.90 13.61
CA ILE A 214 14.13 13.32 13.85
C ILE A 214 13.43 13.60 15.19
N GLY A 215 14.15 14.15 16.18
CA GLY A 215 13.54 14.49 17.48
C GLY A 215 13.41 13.33 18.49
N GLY A 216 14.12 12.21 18.27
CA GLY A 216 14.37 11.19 19.30
C GLY A 216 13.47 9.94 19.30
N GLY A 217 12.66 9.71 18.26
CA GLY A 217 11.86 8.48 18.10
C GLY A 217 12.65 7.27 17.59
N GLU A 218 11.97 6.15 17.34
CA GLU A 218 12.58 4.95 16.75
C GLU A 218 12.01 4.63 15.35
N VAL A 219 12.91 4.28 14.43
CA VAL A 219 12.54 3.74 13.11
C VAL A 219 13.39 2.50 12.84
N MET A 220 12.74 1.35 12.72
CA MET A 220 13.38 0.09 12.40
C MET A 220 12.73 -0.50 11.15
N MET A 221 13.56 -0.86 10.18
CA MET A 221 13.13 -1.39 8.90
C MET A 221 13.86 -2.70 8.63
N PHE A 222 13.11 -3.71 8.19
CA PHE A 222 13.61 -5.01 7.78
C PHE A 222 13.24 -5.22 6.32
N GLY A 223 14.24 -5.22 5.46
CA GLY A 223 14.13 -5.66 4.06
C GLY A 223 14.58 -7.11 3.96
N ILE A 224 13.76 -7.98 3.37
CA ILE A 224 14.04 -9.40 3.22
C ILE A 224 13.86 -9.78 1.74
N THR A 225 14.85 -10.47 1.17
CA THR A 225 14.69 -11.12 -0.13
C THR A 225 15.07 -12.59 0.02
N GLU A 226 14.15 -13.48 -0.27
CA GLU A 226 14.34 -14.93 -0.20
C GLU A 226 14.16 -15.55 -1.57
N GLY A 227 15.18 -16.28 -2.04
CA GLY A 227 15.08 -17.09 -3.26
C GLY A 227 14.51 -18.47 -2.92
N GLN A 228 13.34 -18.80 -3.44
CA GLN A 228 12.69 -20.09 -3.23
C GLN A 228 12.53 -20.90 -4.52
N CYS A 229 12.94 -20.36 -5.67
CA CYS A 229 12.89 -21.04 -6.95
C CYS A 229 13.61 -22.41 -6.88
N SER A 230 12.82 -23.47 -7.04
CA SER A 230 13.33 -24.84 -7.05
C SER A 230 13.99 -25.17 -8.39
N GLU A 231 15.18 -24.64 -8.65
CA GLU A 231 16.09 -25.25 -9.64
C GLU A 231 16.75 -26.53 -9.09
N TYR A 232 16.54 -26.86 -7.82
CA TYR A 232 17.18 -27.98 -7.13
C TYR A 232 16.73 -29.39 -7.58
N ASN A 233 15.98 -29.52 -8.68
CA ASN A 233 15.58 -30.84 -9.20
C ASN A 233 15.90 -31.10 -10.68
N ARG A 234 16.58 -30.20 -11.41
CA ARG A 234 17.17 -30.54 -12.72
C ARG A 234 18.49 -29.78 -12.95
N SER A 235 19.58 -30.51 -12.74
CA SER A 235 20.91 -30.28 -13.33
C SER A 235 21.53 -28.89 -13.16
N CYS A 236 22.21 -28.68 -12.03
CA CYS A 236 23.54 -28.03 -12.08
C CYS A 236 24.49 -28.94 -12.89
N GLY A 237 24.33 -28.92 -14.21
CA GLY A 237 25.33 -29.36 -15.15
C GLY A 237 26.17 -28.14 -15.50
N LEU A 238 27.38 -28.08 -14.91
CA LEU A 238 28.45 -27.20 -15.35
C LEU A 238 28.60 -27.26 -16.88
N HIS A 239 28.45 -26.13 -17.56
CA HIS A 239 29.18 -25.79 -18.78
C HIS A 239 29.45 -24.29 -18.82
#